data_AF-A0A2P8HBW4-F1
#
_entry.id   AF-A0A2P8HBW4-F1
#
_cell.length_a   1.000
_cell.length_b   1.000
_cell.length_c   1.000
_cell.angle_alpha   90.00
_cell.angle_beta   90.00
_cell.angle_gamma   90.00
#
_symmetry.space_group_name_H-M   'P 1'
#
loop_
_entity.id
_entity.type
_entity.pdbx_description
1 polymer ?
#
loop_
_entity_poly.entity_id
_entity_poly.type
_entity_poly.pdbx_seq_one_letter_code
_entity_poly.pdbx_strand_id
1 'polypeptide(L)'
;MKSFAHFLLILILAYLAGMVLPWWSAPLTAFLVTLLLPLSPGKSFFSAFMSIFVLWLVLAFYMDVRNDHLLANRMSEMILHVKSAPLMGVVSAFLGALVAGLAASTAAFVRAVKTAA
;
A
#
# COMPACT_ATOMS: atom_id res chain seq x y z
N MET A 1 7.26 -0.09 19.11
CA MET A 1 5.80 -0.03 19.30
C MET A 1 5.11 0.95 18.34
N LYS A 2 5.45 2.25 18.32
CA LYS A 2 4.78 3.25 17.45
C LYS A 2 4.72 2.87 15.96
N SER A 3 5.82 2.40 15.37
CA SER A 3 5.84 1.96 13.96
C SER A 3 4.98 0.73 13.67
N PHE A 4 4.80 -0.16 14.64
CA PHE A 4 3.93 -1.33 14.51
C PHE A 4 2.46 -0.92 14.58
N ALA A 5 2.09 -0.04 15.51
CA ALA A 5 0.75 0.54 15.58
C ALA A 5 0.40 1.33 14.30
N HIS A 6 1.35 2.13 13.79
CA HIS A 6 1.22 2.85 12.53
C HIS A 6 0.97 1.89 11.34
N PHE A 7 1.75 0.81 11.26
CA PHE A 7 1.57 -0.23 10.25
C PHE A 7 0.16 -0.85 10.33
N LEU A 8 -0.25 -1.27 11.52
CA LEU A 8 -1.52 -1.95 11.72
C LEU A 8 -2.71 -1.02 11.42
N LEU A 9 -2.62 0.26 11.81
CA LEU A 9 -3.65 1.26 11.52
C LEU A 9 -3.81 1.51 10.01
N ILE A 10 -2.71 1.67 9.27
CA ILE A 10 -2.78 1.84 7.81
C ILE A 10 -3.38 0.59 7.18
N LEU A 11 -2.92 -0.61 7.56
CA LEU A 11 -3.41 -1.86 7.01
C LEU A 11 -4.93 -2.02 7.21
N ILE A 12 -5.42 -1.80 8.44
CA ILE A 12 -6.85 -1.96 8.76
C ILE A 12 -7.68 -0.87 8.07
N LEU A 13 -7.28 0.40 8.19
CA LEU A 13 -8.05 1.51 7.63
C LEU A 13 -8.05 1.50 6.10
N ALA A 14 -6.95 1.08 5.46
CA ALA A 14 -6.89 0.98 4.00
C ALA A 14 -7.78 -0.17 3.49
N TYR A 15 -7.83 -1.29 4.21
CA TYR A 15 -8.78 -2.36 3.91
C TYR A 15 -10.23 -1.86 4.01
N LEU A 16 -10.59 -1.22 5.13
CA LEU A 16 -11.94 -0.68 5.33
C LEU A 16 -12.30 0.38 4.28
N ALA A 17 -11.37 1.28 3.97
CA ALA A 17 -11.57 2.30 2.94
C ALA A 17 -11.78 1.66 1.56
N GLY A 18 -11.02 0.62 1.23
CA GLY A 18 -11.16 -0.12 -0.04
C GLY A 18 -12.48 -0.89 -0.19
N MET A 19 -13.26 -1.09 0.88
CA MET A 19 -14.59 -1.70 0.81
C MET A 19 -15.66 -0.73 0.30
N VAL A 20 -15.44 0.58 0.44
CA VAL A 20 -16.42 1.63 0.10
C VAL A 20 -15.90 2.55 -1.01
N LEU A 21 -14.59 2.79 -1.03
CA LEU A 21 -13.90 3.66 -1.98
C LEU A 21 -13.03 2.81 -2.93
N PRO A 22 -12.70 3.34 -4.11
CA PRO A 22 -11.74 2.68 -5.00
C PRO A 22 -10.33 2.63 -4.42
N TRP A 23 -9.44 1.95 -5.14
CA TRP A 23 -8.05 1.68 -4.73
C TRP A 23 -7.20 2.93 -4.41
N TRP A 24 -7.53 4.11 -4.95
CA TRP A 24 -6.84 5.37 -4.63
C TRP A 24 -6.98 5.81 -3.17
N SER A 25 -7.89 5.19 -2.42
CA SER A 25 -8.04 5.42 -0.98
C SER A 25 -6.83 4.95 -0.15
N ALA A 26 -6.07 3.95 -0.60
CA ALA A 26 -4.92 3.42 0.12
C ALA A 26 -3.83 4.48 0.43
N PRO A 27 -3.32 5.26 -0.54
CA PRO A 27 -2.36 6.31 -0.26
C PRO A 27 -2.93 7.46 0.58
N LEU A 28 -4.23 7.77 0.48
CA LEU A 28 -4.86 8.78 1.33
C LEU A 28 -4.90 8.33 2.79
N THR A 29 -5.24 7.08 3.04
CA THR A 29 -5.20 6.50 4.39
C THR A 29 -3.78 6.55 4.95
N ALA A 30 -2.77 6.17 4.16
CA ALA A 30 -1.37 6.26 4.58
C ALA A 30 -0.98 7.69 4.95
N PHE A 31 -1.34 8.69 4.13
CA PHE A 31 -1.11 10.10 4.42
C PHE A 31 -1.77 10.55 5.73
N LEU A 32 -3.07 10.28 5.89
CA LEU A 32 -3.85 10.71 7.06
C LEU A 32 -3.35 10.06 8.36
N VAL A 33 -3.05 8.75 8.33
CA VAL A 33 -2.53 8.05 9.50
C VAL A 33 -1.15 8.59 9.89
N THR A 34 -0.25 8.84 8.93
CA THR A 34 1.06 9.43 9.25
C THR A 34 0.95 10.87 9.75
N LEU A 35 -0.07 11.63 9.31
CA LEU A 35 -0.33 12.98 9.80
C LEU A 35 -0.73 12.96 11.30
N LEU A 36 -1.52 11.97 11.72
CA LEU A 36 -2.02 11.81 13.09
C LEU A 36 -1.04 11.09 14.01
N LEU A 37 -0.35 10.06 13.52
CA LEU A 37 0.64 9.27 14.26
C LEU A 37 2.02 9.47 13.62
N PRO A 38 2.74 10.52 14.03
CA PRO A 38 3.94 10.93 13.35
C PRO A 38 5.12 9.97 13.57
N LEU A 39 5.82 9.72 12.47
CA LEU A 39 7.10 9.00 12.42
C LEU A 39 8.11 9.84 11.63
N SER A 40 9.40 9.52 11.76
CA SER A 40 10.40 10.13 10.88
C SER A 40 10.15 9.74 9.42
N PRO A 41 10.48 10.59 8.43
CA PRO A 41 10.14 10.36 7.02
C PRO A 41 10.54 8.96 6.48
N GLY A 42 11.74 8.48 6.83
CA GLY A 42 12.16 7.13 6.45
C GLY A 42 11.33 6.03 7.12
N LYS A 43 11.00 6.18 8.41
CA LYS A 43 10.19 5.18 9.15
C LYS A 43 8.74 5.17 8.68
N SER A 44 8.17 6.34 8.35
CA SER A 44 6.81 6.43 7.79
C SER A 44 6.74 5.77 6.42
N PHE A 45 7.74 5.99 5.56
CA PHE A 45 7.82 5.34 4.25
C PHE A 45 7.74 3.82 4.36
N PHE A 46 8.69 3.21 5.09
CA PHE A 46 8.77 1.75 5.19
C PHE A 46 7.55 1.16 5.91
N SER A 47 7.02 1.85 6.92
CA SER A 47 5.82 1.39 7.62
C SER A 47 4.59 1.38 6.71
N ALA A 48 4.33 2.47 5.98
CA ALA A 48 3.20 2.56 5.05
C ALA A 48 3.37 1.63 3.84
N PHE A 49 4.59 1.56 3.28
CA PHE A 49 4.93 0.64 2.20
C PHE A 49 4.59 -0.80 2.60
N MET A 50 5.09 -1.27 3.75
CA MET A 50 4.85 -2.66 4.17
C MET A 50 3.38 -2.93 4.45
N SER A 51 2.65 -1.93 4.99
CA SER A 51 1.22 -2.06 5.27
C SER A 51 0.42 -2.35 4.00
N ILE A 52 0.64 -1.51 2.97
CA ILE A 52 -0.10 -1.64 1.71
C ILE A 52 0.44 -2.80 0.87
N PHE A 53 1.75 -3.07 0.88
CA PHE A 53 2.33 -4.21 0.17
C PHE A 53 1.71 -5.53 0.63
N VAL A 54 1.69 -5.77 1.95
CA VAL A 54 1.12 -7.00 2.53
C VAL A 54 -0.38 -7.07 2.27
N LEU A 55 -1.13 -5.99 2.54
CA LEU A 55 -2.57 -5.95 2.32
C LEU A 55 -2.92 -6.27 0.86
N TRP A 56 -2.30 -5.56 -0.07
CA TRP A 56 -2.59 -5.68 -1.49
C TRP A 56 -2.19 -7.04 -2.04
N LEU A 57 -1.02 -7.56 -1.64
CA LEU A 57 -0.54 -8.87 -2.06
C LEU A 57 -1.49 -9.98 -1.60
N VAL A 58 -1.94 -9.95 -0.34
CA VAL A 58 -2.88 -10.93 0.21
C VAL A 58 -4.22 -10.88 -0.53
N LEU A 59 -4.77 -9.68 -0.77
CA LEU A 59 -6.03 -9.51 -1.49
C LEU A 59 -5.93 -9.95 -2.95
N ALA A 60 -4.85 -9.56 -3.64
CA ALA A 60 -4.61 -9.94 -5.03
C ALA A 60 -4.49 -11.46 -5.15
N PHE A 61 -3.69 -12.09 -4.28
CA PHE A 61 -3.54 -13.55 -4.26
C PHE A 61 -4.85 -14.28 -3.96
N TYR A 62 -5.62 -13.80 -2.98
CA TYR A 62 -6.91 -14.37 -2.63
C TYR A 62 -7.90 -14.33 -3.82
N MET A 63 -7.99 -13.20 -4.52
CA MET A 63 -8.84 -13.07 -5.69
C MET A 63 -8.35 -13.91 -6.87
N ASP A 64 -7.03 -14.01 -7.04
CA ASP A 64 -6.41 -14.73 -8.14
C ASP A 64 -6.59 -16.25 -8.04
N VAL A 65 -6.42 -16.82 -6.84
CA VAL A 65 -6.68 -18.26 -6.57
C VAL A 65 -8.15 -18.60 -6.83
N ARG A 66 -9.08 -17.73 -6.42
CA ARG A 66 -10.52 -17.93 -6.68
C ARG A 66 -10.91 -17.86 -8.15
N ASN A 67 -10.02 -17.34 -8.98
CA ASN A 67 -10.21 -17.14 -10.40
C ASN A 67 -9.32 -18.07 -11.24
N ASP A 68 -8.81 -19.16 -10.63
CA ASP A 68 -7.93 -20.15 -11.25
C ASP A 68 -6.74 -19.52 -12.01
N HIS A 69 -6.24 -18.40 -11.48
CA HIS A 69 -5.15 -17.61 -12.07
C HIS A 69 -5.41 -17.08 -13.49
N LEU A 70 -6.65 -17.11 -13.99
CA LEU A 70 -6.96 -16.85 -15.40
C LEU A 70 -6.64 -15.41 -15.81
N LEU A 71 -7.17 -14.43 -15.06
CA LEU A 71 -7.02 -13.00 -15.38
C LEU A 71 -5.59 -12.52 -15.18
N ALA A 72 -4.96 -12.86 -14.05
CA ALA A 72 -3.59 -12.43 -13.79
C ALA A 72 -2.61 -13.00 -14.81
N ASN A 73 -2.78 -14.26 -15.26
CA ASN A 73 -1.97 -14.81 -16.35
C ASN A 73 -2.17 -14.06 -17.66
N ARG A 74 -3.40 -13.77 -18.08
CA ARG A 74 -3.65 -12.99 -19.31
C ARG A 74 -3.04 -11.60 -19.25
N MET A 75 -3.18 -10.91 -18.12
CA MET A 75 -2.56 -9.59 -17.93
C MET A 75 -1.04 -9.68 -17.89
N SER A 76 -0.47 -10.73 -17.27
CA SER A 76 0.97 -10.97 -17.20
C SER A 76 1.56 -11.24 -18.58
N GLU A 77 0.90 -12.06 -19.39
CA GLU A 77 1.30 -12.31 -20.79
C GLU A 77 1.24 -11.02 -21.62
N MET A 78 0.18 -10.22 -21.47
CA MET A 78 0.00 -8.98 -22.23
C MET A 78 0.98 -7.87 -21.84
N ILE A 79 1.28 -7.70 -20.55
CA ILE A 79 2.07 -6.57 -20.03
C ILE A 79 3.53 -6.94 -19.83
N LEU A 80 3.78 -8.10 -19.23
CA LEU A 80 5.12 -8.55 -18.82
C LEU A 80 5.73 -9.52 -19.82
N HIS A 81 4.98 -9.96 -20.85
CA HIS A 81 5.40 -10.96 -21.83
C HIS A 81 5.83 -12.30 -21.19
N VAL A 82 5.27 -12.61 -20.01
CA VAL A 82 5.54 -13.85 -19.26
C VAL A 82 4.22 -14.38 -18.69
N LYS A 83 4.04 -15.70 -18.71
CA LYS A 83 2.89 -16.35 -18.08
C LYS A 83 3.14 -16.58 -16.59
N SER A 84 2.96 -15.55 -15.78
CA SER A 84 3.11 -15.65 -14.32
C SER A 84 2.13 -14.76 -13.56
N ALA A 85 1.08 -15.37 -13.02
CA ALA A 85 0.11 -14.72 -12.16
C ALA A 85 0.69 -14.18 -10.84
N PRO A 86 1.55 -14.92 -10.09
CA PRO A 86 2.16 -14.39 -8.86
C PRO A 86 3.02 -13.15 -9.10
N LEU A 87 3.77 -13.13 -10.22
CA LEU A 87 4.59 -11.98 -10.58
C LEU A 87 3.73 -10.72 -10.80
N MET A 88 2.60 -10.86 -11.50
CA MET A 88 1.65 -9.77 -11.69
C MET A 88 1.12 -9.23 -10.35
N GLY A 89 0.76 -10.13 -9.43
CA GLY A 89 0.35 -9.77 -8.06
C GLY A 89 1.43 -8.97 -7.32
N VAL A 90 2.67 -9.44 -7.31
CA VAL A 90 3.80 -8.77 -6.65
C VAL A 90 4.08 -7.40 -7.25
N VAL A 91 4.09 -7.27 -8.58
CA VAL A 91 4.30 -5.97 -9.26
C VAL A 91 3.19 -4.99 -8.88
N SER A 92 1.93 -5.42 -8.90
CA SER A 92 0.80 -4.56 -8.53
C SER A 92 0.87 -4.09 -7.09
N ALA A 93 1.18 -5.00 -6.15
CA ALA A 93 1.32 -4.69 -4.73
C ALA A 93 2.52 -3.76 -4.48
N PHE A 94 3.63 -3.96 -5.18
CA PHE A 94 4.82 -3.10 -5.09
C PHE A 94 4.51 -1.67 -5.53
N LEU A 95 3.83 -1.49 -6.66
CA LEU A 95 3.44 -0.15 -7.15
C LEU A 95 2.50 0.55 -6.17
N GLY A 96 1.46 -0.14 -5.68
CA GLY A 96 0.55 0.41 -4.66
C GLY A 96 1.27 0.79 -3.36
N ALA A 97 2.19 -0.06 -2.90
CA ALA A 97 3.00 0.17 -1.72
C ALA A 97 3.96 1.36 -1.87
N LEU A 98 4.56 1.53 -3.05
CA LEU A 98 5.43 2.65 -3.34
C LEU A 98 4.68 3.98 -3.24
N VAL A 99 3.48 4.06 -3.84
CA VAL A 99 2.64 5.26 -3.79
C VAL A 99 2.22 5.57 -2.34
N ALA A 100 1.84 4.56 -1.57
CA ALA A 100 1.49 4.74 -0.16
C ALA A 100 2.68 5.16 0.72
N GLY A 101 3.85 4.58 0.49
CA GLY A 101 5.09 4.98 1.15
C GLY A 101 5.43 6.44 0.90
N LEU A 102 5.34 6.88 -0.36
CA LEU A 102 5.57 8.28 -0.74
C LEU A 102 4.54 9.22 -0.10
N ALA A 103 3.25 8.84 -0.08
CA ALA A 103 2.20 9.62 0.58
C ALA A 103 2.47 9.82 2.08
N ALA A 104 2.88 8.76 2.78
CA ALA A 104 3.28 8.81 4.19
C ALA A 104 4.50 9.71 4.41
N SER A 105 5.53 9.62 3.56
CA SER A 105 6.68 10.53 3.60
C SER A 105 6.28 11.99 3.44
N THR A 106 5.39 12.30 2.49
CA THR A 106 4.87 13.65 2.29
C THR A 106 4.20 14.18 3.56
N ALA A 107 3.34 13.37 4.21
CA ALA A 107 2.72 13.76 5.48
C ALA A 107 3.78 14.05 6.59
N ALA A 108 4.83 13.23 6.67
CA ALA A 108 5.91 13.44 7.63
C ALA A 108 6.69 14.74 7.37
N PHE A 109 6.98 15.06 6.10
CA PHE A 109 7.66 16.31 5.74
C PHE A 109 6.79 17.56 5.96
N VAL A 110 5.50 17.49 5.64
CA VAL A 110 4.54 18.59 5.91
C VAL A 110 4.53 18.95 7.40
N ARG A 111 4.63 17.96 8.29
CA ARG A 111 4.73 18.22 9.73
C ARG A 111 6.10 18.74 10.15
N ALA A 112 7.18 18.24 9.56
CA ALA A 112 8.53 18.68 9.88
C ALA A 112 8.71 20.19 9.61
N VAL A 113 8.16 20.69 8.50
CA VAL A 113 8.16 22.13 8.19
C VAL A 113 7.42 22.93 9.26
N LYS A 114 6.28 22.45 9.76
CA LYS A 114 5.52 23.14 10.83
C LYS A 114 6.24 23.20 12.18
N THR A 115 7.18 22.30 12.47
CA THR A 115 7.97 22.36 13.71
C THR A 115 9.17 23.30 13.59
N ALA A 116 9.61 23.61 12.37
CA ALA A 116 10.76 24.47 12.11
C ALA A 116 10.41 25.96 11.92
N ALA A 117 9.12 26.28 11.71
CA ALA A 117 8.58 27.64 11.59
C ALA A 117 7.92 28.08 12.91
#